data_AF-A0A1N6GIB2-F1
#
_entry.id   AF-A0A1N6GIB2-F1
#
_cell.length_a   1.000
_cell.length_b   1.000
_cell.length_c   1.000
_cell.angle_alpha   90.00
_cell.angle_beta   90.00
_cell.angle_gamma   90.00
#
_symmetry.space_group_name_H-M   'P 1'
#
loop_
_entity.id
_entity.type
_entity.pdbx_description
1 polymer ?
#
loop_
_entity_poly.entity_id
_entity_poly.type
_entity_poly.pdbx_seq_one_letter_code
_entity_poly.pdbx_strand_id
1 'polypeptide(L)'
;MARSRQLRRMRILLVPPFVKFAWAGMLILAIYINVVGWFAAEDLGDPAWAQYPLILLGFTVGFIADDLWCRWQHGVAHALHFEDVIDGVCPDTEHEICEAAVWRWYVKQGRPWRIRANRERPQVRFADAWQRMEAYQRAMERAVRNHRV
;
A
#
# COMPACT_ATOMS: atom_id res chain seq x y z
N MET A 1 0.89 -20.83 -20.46
CA MET A 1 1.91 -19.79 -20.16
C MET A 1 1.35 -18.34 -20.08
N ALA A 2 0.04 -18.13 -19.83
CA ALA A 2 -0.55 -16.79 -19.66
C ALA A 2 -0.69 -16.35 -18.18
N ARG A 3 -0.46 -17.28 -17.23
CA ARG A 3 -0.72 -17.11 -15.79
C ARG A 3 0.23 -16.15 -15.07
N SER A 4 1.45 -15.93 -15.60
CA SER A 4 2.49 -15.10 -14.96
C SER A 4 2.45 -13.62 -15.36
N ARG A 5 1.68 -13.24 -16.40
CA ARG A 5 1.57 -11.85 -16.85
C ARG A 5 0.41 -11.09 -16.21
N GLN A 6 -0.70 -11.76 -15.88
CA GLN A 6 -1.84 -11.10 -15.23
C GLN A 6 -1.62 -10.82 -13.73
N LEU A 7 -0.93 -11.71 -13.01
CA LEU A 7 -0.49 -11.42 -11.62
C LEU A 7 0.49 -10.23 -11.55
N ARG A 8 1.21 -9.95 -12.65
CA ARG A 8 2.10 -8.78 -12.78
C ARG A 8 1.34 -7.46 -12.98
N ARG A 9 0.01 -7.52 -13.19
CA ARG A 9 -0.88 -6.36 -13.38
C ARG A 9 -1.64 -5.95 -12.12
N MET A 10 -1.57 -6.72 -11.03
CA MET A 10 -1.92 -6.27 -9.67
C MET A 10 -0.79 -5.39 -9.09
N ARG A 11 -0.37 -4.36 -9.84
CA ARG A 11 0.56 -3.31 -9.38
C ARG A 11 -0.16 -2.26 -8.54
N ILE A 12 -1.05 -2.67 -7.65
CA ILE A 12 -1.69 -1.76 -6.68
C ILE A 12 -0.74 -1.50 -5.50
N LEU A 13 0.33 -2.29 -5.39
CA LEU A 13 1.29 -2.27 -4.28
C LEU A 13 2.68 -1.74 -4.64
N LEU A 14 2.95 -1.44 -5.92
CA LEU A 14 4.28 -0.98 -6.31
C LEU A 14 4.38 0.53 -6.11
N VAL A 15 5.11 0.95 -5.08
CA VAL A 15 5.48 2.37 -4.89
C VAL A 15 6.04 2.88 -6.23
N PRO A 16 5.47 3.96 -6.80
CA PRO A 16 5.94 4.50 -8.06
C PRO A 16 7.43 4.84 -7.97
N PRO A 17 8.21 4.67 -9.06
CA PRO A 17 9.65 4.95 -9.01
C PRO A 17 9.93 6.39 -8.58
N PHE A 18 9.10 7.37 -9.00
CA PHE A 18 9.25 8.76 -8.60
C PHE A 18 9.12 8.98 -7.08
N VAL A 19 8.22 8.26 -6.40
CA VAL A 19 8.04 8.35 -4.94
C VAL A 19 9.28 7.80 -4.22
N LYS A 20 9.84 6.68 -4.73
CA LYS A 20 11.08 6.12 -4.17
C LYS A 20 12.25 7.09 -4.31
N PHE A 21 12.38 7.75 -5.46
CA PHE A 21 13.40 8.78 -5.68
C PHE A 21 13.19 9.99 -4.78
N ALA A 22 11.94 10.43 -4.59
CA ALA A 22 11.63 11.53 -3.67
C ALA A 22 12.02 11.18 -2.22
N TRP A 23 11.66 9.98 -1.74
CA TRP A 23 12.05 9.50 -0.41
C TRP A 23 13.56 9.41 -0.24
N ALA A 24 14.26 8.86 -1.23
CA ALA A 24 15.72 8.78 -1.21
C ALA A 24 16.35 10.18 -1.18
N GLY A 25 15.85 11.11 -2.00
CA GLY A 25 16.30 12.50 -2.00
C GLY A 25 16.07 13.19 -0.66
N MET A 26 14.89 13.01 -0.05
CA MET A 26 14.57 13.53 1.28
C MET A 26 15.52 12.98 2.35
N LEU A 27 15.79 11.67 2.35
CA LEU A 27 16.72 11.06 3.31
C LEU A 27 18.15 11.56 3.12
N ILE A 28 18.63 11.61 1.88
CA ILE A 28 19.98 12.10 1.57
C ILE A 28 20.13 13.56 2.04
N LEU A 29 19.12 14.40 1.76
CA LEU A 29 19.12 15.79 2.19
C LEU A 29 19.07 15.92 3.72
N ALA A 30 18.22 15.12 4.39
CA ALA A 30 18.13 15.13 5.85
C ALA A 30 19.46 14.71 6.50
N ILE A 31 20.11 13.67 5.98
CA ILE A 31 21.44 13.22 6.44
C ILE A 31 22.48 14.33 6.22
N TYR A 32 22.49 14.93 5.03
CA TYR A 32 23.42 16.02 4.71
C TYR A 32 23.26 17.20 5.67
N ILE A 33 22.02 17.65 5.93
CA ILE A 33 21.74 18.76 6.86
C ILE A 33 22.16 18.39 8.29
N ASN A 34 22.05 17.12 8.70
CA ASN A 34 22.54 16.67 10.00
C ASN A 34 24.06 16.78 10.12
N VAL A 35 24.80 16.38 9.08
CA VAL A 35 26.26 16.51 9.07
C VAL A 35 26.68 17.98 9.12
N VAL A 36 26.05 18.84 8.31
CA VAL A 36 26.34 20.29 8.32
C VAL A 36 25.99 20.93 9.66
N GLY A 37 24.84 20.59 10.24
CA GLY A 37 24.42 21.11 11.53
C GLY A 37 25.30 20.65 12.69
N TRP A 38 25.87 19.44 12.60
CA TRP A 38 26.87 18.97 13.56
C TRP A 38 28.13 19.84 13.54
N PHE A 39 28.71 20.07 12.36
CA PHE A 39 29.87 20.95 12.23
C PHE A 39 29.56 22.39 12.65
N ALA A 40 28.38 22.90 12.30
CA ALA A 40 27.94 24.22 12.74
C ALA A 40 27.83 24.31 14.26
N ALA A 41 27.34 23.27 14.94
CA ALA A 41 27.27 23.22 16.40
C ALA A 41 28.66 23.22 17.05
N GLU A 42 29.64 22.53 16.46
CA GLU A 42 31.03 22.56 16.92
C GLU A 42 31.67 23.94 16.72
N ASP A 43 31.47 24.57 15.56
CA ASP A 43 32.04 25.88 15.23
C ASP A 43 31.42 27.03 16.03
N LEU A 44 30.11 26.99 16.28
CA LEU A 44 29.37 28.04 16.98
C LEU A 44 29.28 27.81 18.50
N GLY A 45 29.60 26.59 18.97
CA GLY A 45 29.45 26.19 20.37
C GLY A 45 27.99 26.12 20.86
N ASP A 46 27.02 26.14 19.94
CA ASP A 46 25.59 26.11 20.25
C ASP A 46 24.96 24.76 19.81
N PRO A 47 24.49 23.94 20.78
CA PRO A 47 23.91 22.64 20.49
C PRO A 47 22.60 22.71 19.70
N ALA A 48 21.93 23.86 19.62
CA ALA A 48 20.69 24.02 18.87
C ALA A 48 20.88 23.65 17.38
N TRP A 49 22.07 23.93 16.82
CA TRP A 49 22.40 23.62 15.43
C TRP A 49 22.49 22.12 15.12
N ALA A 50 22.72 21.28 16.13
CA ALA A 50 22.62 19.83 16.00
C ALA A 50 21.20 19.31 16.26
N GLN A 51 20.41 19.99 17.10
CA GLN A 51 19.06 19.56 17.47
C GLN A 51 18.05 19.70 16.33
N TYR A 52 17.99 20.85 15.66
CA TYR A 52 17.00 21.08 14.59
C TYR A 52 17.13 20.09 13.41
N PRO A 53 18.34 19.80 12.89
CA PRO A 53 18.52 18.76 11.86
C PRO A 53 18.09 17.37 12.31
N LEU A 54 18.34 17.02 13.57
CA LEU A 54 17.97 15.71 14.11
C LEU A 54 16.44 15.54 14.15
N ILE A 55 15.72 16.61 14.52
CA ILE A 55 14.25 16.67 14.45
C ILE A 55 13.78 16.49 13.01
N LEU A 56 14.41 17.18 12.05
CA LEU A 56 14.09 17.06 10.62
C LEU A 56 14.30 15.62 10.10
N LEU A 57 15.37 14.95 10.52
CA LEU A 57 15.62 13.56 10.18
C LEU A 57 14.53 12.64 10.76
N GLY A 58 14.20 12.80 12.04
CA GLY A 58 13.12 12.06 12.69
C GLY A 58 11.77 12.24 11.97
N PHE A 59 11.44 13.47 11.61
CA PHE A 59 10.25 13.79 10.82
C PHE A 59 10.26 13.10 9.45
N THR A 60 11.39 13.13 8.75
CA THR A 60 11.55 12.54 7.41
C THR A 60 11.36 11.03 7.46
N VAL A 61 11.98 10.36 8.43
CA VAL A 61 11.81 8.91 8.64
C VAL A 61 10.36 8.59 9.00
N GLY A 62 9.74 9.36 9.90
CA GLY A 62 8.35 9.19 10.28
C GLY A 62 7.39 9.32 9.11
N PHE A 63 7.59 10.33 8.25
CA PHE A 63 6.79 10.54 7.05
C PHE A 63 6.88 9.37 6.06
N ILE A 64 8.09 8.87 5.81
CA ILE A 64 8.30 7.73 4.91
C ILE A 64 7.66 6.46 5.48
N ALA A 65 7.81 6.24 6.80
CA ALA A 65 7.23 5.09 7.48
C ALA A 65 5.70 5.14 7.43
N ASP A 66 5.09 6.30 7.62
CA ASP A 66 3.64 6.49 7.55
C ASP A 66 3.08 6.23 6.14
N ASP A 67 3.72 6.76 5.08
CA ASP A 67 3.27 6.49 3.71
C ASP A 67 3.46 5.01 3.34
N LEU A 68 4.55 4.38 3.79
CA LEU A 68 4.76 2.95 3.60
C LEU A 68 3.70 2.12 4.32
N TRP A 69 3.34 2.53 5.53
CA TRP A 69 2.32 1.90 6.37
C TRP A 69 0.94 1.98 5.70
N CYS A 70 0.54 3.16 5.25
CA CYS A 70 -0.72 3.37 4.53
C CYS A 70 -0.80 2.49 3.28
N ARG A 71 0.25 2.48 2.46
CA ARG A 71 0.31 1.65 1.23
C ARG A 71 0.26 0.16 1.55
N TRP A 72 0.95 -0.28 2.60
CA TRP A 72 0.90 -1.67 3.05
C TRP A 72 -0.52 -2.08 3.44
N GLN A 73 -1.19 -1.28 4.27
CA GLN A 73 -2.57 -1.54 4.67
C GLN A 73 -3.51 -1.60 3.47
N HIS A 74 -3.36 -0.69 2.52
CA HIS A 74 -4.15 -0.69 1.29
C HIS A 74 -3.95 -1.97 0.49
N GLY A 75 -2.70 -2.44 0.37
CA GLY A 75 -2.39 -3.71 -0.27
C GLY A 75 -3.03 -4.91 0.39
N VAL A 76 -2.97 -4.98 1.72
CA VAL A 76 -3.60 -6.06 2.49
C VAL A 76 -5.12 -6.03 2.33
N ALA A 77 -5.73 -4.84 2.37
CA ALA A 77 -7.17 -4.67 2.19
C ALA A 77 -7.64 -5.18 0.82
N HIS A 78 -6.94 -4.79 -0.26
CA HIS A 78 -7.24 -5.24 -1.62
C HIS A 78 -7.04 -6.74 -1.80
N ALA A 79 -5.93 -7.28 -1.30
CA ALA A 79 -5.66 -8.72 -1.39
C ALA A 79 -6.71 -9.54 -0.62
N LEU A 80 -7.11 -9.07 0.56
CA LEU A 80 -8.14 -9.73 1.38
C LEU A 80 -9.49 -9.72 0.68
N HIS A 81 -9.91 -8.55 0.17
CA HIS A 81 -11.19 -8.43 -0.54
C HIS A 81 -11.22 -9.30 -1.79
N PHE A 82 -10.17 -9.29 -2.61
CA PHE A 82 -10.07 -10.12 -3.80
C PHE A 82 -10.18 -11.63 -3.48
N GLU A 83 -9.43 -12.10 -2.49
CA GLU A 83 -9.49 -13.50 -2.08
C GLU A 83 -10.87 -13.89 -1.54
N ASP A 84 -11.48 -13.04 -0.73
CA ASP A 84 -12.78 -13.32 -0.12
C ASP A 84 -13.92 -13.26 -1.14
N VAL A 85 -13.82 -12.41 -2.18
CA VAL A 85 -14.76 -12.42 -3.31
C VAL A 85 -14.63 -13.72 -4.11
N ILE A 86 -13.41 -14.19 -4.40
CA ILE A 86 -13.22 -15.46 -5.13
C ILE A 86 -13.76 -16.64 -4.33
N ASP A 87 -13.40 -16.70 -3.05
CA ASP A 87 -13.82 -17.73 -2.11
C ASP A 87 -15.35 -17.66 -1.86
N GLY A 88 -16.04 -16.61 -2.31
CA GLY A 88 -17.48 -16.41 -2.14
C GLY A 88 -17.90 -16.06 -0.71
N VAL A 89 -16.94 -15.64 0.12
CA VAL A 89 -17.15 -15.20 1.51
C VAL A 89 -17.61 -13.74 1.54
N CYS A 90 -17.09 -12.92 0.63
CA CYS A 90 -17.54 -11.55 0.43
C CYS A 90 -18.80 -11.56 -0.44
N PRO A 91 -19.90 -10.88 -0.03
CA PRO A 91 -21.13 -10.81 -0.80
C PRO A 91 -21.06 -9.83 -1.98
N ASP A 92 -20.00 -9.01 -2.06
CA ASP A 92 -19.89 -7.94 -3.05
C ASP A 92 -19.84 -8.52 -4.48
N THR A 93 -20.71 -7.98 -5.33
CA THR A 93 -20.80 -8.36 -6.75
C THR A 93 -20.18 -7.31 -7.66
N GLU A 94 -19.97 -7.63 -8.95
CA GLU A 94 -19.26 -6.82 -9.95
C GLU A 94 -19.53 -5.30 -9.92
N HIS A 95 -20.75 -4.87 -9.62
CA HIS A 95 -21.12 -3.45 -9.60
C HIS A 95 -20.80 -2.75 -8.27
N GLU A 96 -20.55 -3.52 -7.22
CA GLU A 96 -20.29 -3.07 -5.85
C GLU A 96 -18.79 -3.03 -5.52
N ILE A 97 -17.95 -3.63 -6.37
CA ILE A 97 -16.49 -3.66 -6.20
C ILE A 97 -15.91 -2.27 -6.46
N CYS A 98 -15.74 -1.50 -5.39
CA CYS A 98 -15.11 -0.19 -5.39
C CYS A 98 -14.16 -0.04 -4.18
N GLU A 99 -13.32 0.99 -4.18
CA GLU A 99 -12.39 1.27 -3.06
C GLU A 99 -13.11 1.34 -1.70
N ALA A 100 -14.28 1.97 -1.66
CA ALA A 100 -15.08 2.04 -0.45
C ALA A 100 -15.57 0.65 0.01
N ALA A 101 -15.90 -0.26 -0.90
CA ALA A 101 -16.29 -1.63 -0.58
C ALA A 101 -15.12 -2.44 -0.03
N VAL A 102 -13.95 -2.35 -0.69
CA VAL A 102 -12.69 -2.97 -0.21
C VAL A 102 -12.38 -2.54 1.21
N TRP A 103 -12.42 -1.23 1.48
CA TRP A 103 -12.11 -0.71 2.82
C TRP A 103 -13.17 -1.10 3.86
N ARG A 104 -14.46 -1.04 3.52
CA ARG A 104 -15.54 -1.51 4.40
C ARG A 104 -15.35 -2.96 4.79
N TRP A 105 -15.01 -3.81 3.82
CA TRP A 105 -14.74 -5.23 4.05
C TRP A 105 -13.51 -5.43 4.94
N TYR A 106 -12.41 -4.72 4.66
CA TYR A 106 -11.20 -4.76 5.48
C TYR A 106 -11.46 -4.39 6.95
N VAL A 107 -12.24 -3.34 7.19
CA VAL A 107 -12.66 -2.93 8.54
C VAL A 107 -13.54 -4.00 9.20
N LYS A 108 -14.48 -4.58 8.45
CA LYS A 108 -15.37 -5.65 8.94
C LYS A 108 -14.57 -6.89 9.37
N GLN A 109 -13.48 -7.20 8.69
CA GLN A 109 -12.57 -8.30 9.03
C GLN A 109 -11.61 -7.97 10.19
N GLY A 110 -11.78 -6.82 10.87
CA GLY A 110 -10.98 -6.43 12.01
C GLY A 110 -9.62 -5.82 11.67
N ARG A 111 -9.45 -5.31 10.44
CA ARG A 111 -8.22 -4.65 9.95
C ARG A 111 -6.97 -5.53 10.13
N PRO A 112 -6.92 -6.73 9.52
CA PRO A 112 -5.80 -7.63 9.66
C PRO A 112 -4.50 -6.97 9.14
N TRP A 113 -3.41 -7.17 9.89
CA TRP A 113 -2.07 -6.69 9.53
C TRP A 113 -1.45 -7.49 8.37
N ARG A 114 -1.86 -8.76 8.26
CA ARG A 114 -1.46 -9.71 7.22
C ARG A 114 -2.58 -10.72 7.00
N ILE A 115 -2.67 -11.24 5.78
CA ILE A 115 -3.55 -12.37 5.48
C ILE A 115 -2.91 -13.64 6.04
N ARG A 116 -3.65 -14.40 6.83
CA ARG A 116 -3.16 -15.67 7.40
C ARG A 116 -3.10 -16.72 6.29
N ALA A 117 -1.94 -17.32 6.07
CA ALA A 117 -1.76 -18.40 5.09
C ALA A 117 -2.64 -19.63 5.42
N ASN A 118 -2.83 -19.92 6.71
CA ASN A 118 -3.63 -21.04 7.20
C ASN A 118 -5.09 -20.66 7.51
N ARG A 119 -5.63 -19.58 6.91
CA ARG A 119 -7.05 -19.27 7.09
C ARG A 119 -7.87 -20.41 6.47
N GLU A 120 -8.94 -20.82 7.15
CA GLU A 120 -9.90 -21.75 6.55
C GLU A 120 -10.54 -21.08 5.33
N ARG A 121 -10.45 -21.74 4.18
CA ARG A 121 -11.10 -21.28 2.95
C ARG A 121 -12.20 -22.27 2.58
N PRO A 122 -13.40 -21.78 2.23
CA PRO A 122 -14.45 -22.66 1.73
C PRO A 122 -13.99 -23.35 0.45
N GLN A 123 -14.36 -24.62 0.29
CA GLN A 123 -14.14 -25.32 -0.96
C GLN A 123 -15.11 -24.80 -2.02
N VAL A 124 -14.60 -24.01 -2.95
CA VAL A 124 -15.36 -23.49 -4.10
C VAL A 124 -15.03 -24.27 -5.37
N ARG A 125 -16.06 -24.51 -6.21
CA ARG A 125 -15.84 -25.09 -7.54
C ARG A 125 -14.99 -24.13 -8.35
N PHE A 126 -14.02 -24.67 -9.09
CA PHE A 126 -13.11 -23.88 -9.91
C PHE A 126 -13.85 -22.97 -10.91
N ALA A 127 -14.94 -23.45 -11.49
CA ALA A 127 -15.77 -22.68 -12.42
C ALA A 127 -16.38 -21.42 -11.75
N ASP A 128 -16.88 -21.55 -10.51
CA ASP A 128 -17.50 -20.44 -9.79
C ASP A 128 -16.43 -19.41 -9.37
N ALA A 129 -15.29 -19.89 -8.88
CA ALA A 129 -14.13 -19.05 -8.56
C ALA A 129 -13.63 -18.28 -9.80
N TRP A 130 -13.61 -18.94 -10.96
CA TRP A 130 -13.22 -18.34 -12.23
C TRP A 130 -14.19 -17.24 -12.68
N GLN A 131 -15.50 -17.51 -12.61
CA GLN A 131 -16.53 -16.51 -12.93
C GLN A 131 -16.44 -15.27 -12.03
N ARG A 132 -16.22 -15.46 -10.72
CA ARG A 132 -16.04 -14.34 -9.77
C ARG A 132 -14.77 -13.56 -10.04
N MET A 133 -13.69 -14.23 -10.43
CA MET A 133 -12.44 -13.57 -10.82
C MET A 133 -12.64 -12.71 -12.09
N GLU A 134 -13.35 -13.21 -13.10
CA GLU A 134 -13.66 -12.44 -14.31
C GLU A 134 -14.57 -11.23 -14.01
N ALA A 135 -15.56 -11.40 -13.13
CA ALA A 135 -16.40 -10.30 -12.65
C ALA A 135 -15.56 -9.24 -11.93
N TYR A 136 -14.65 -9.65 -11.04
CA TYR A 136 -13.73 -8.74 -10.34
C TYR A 136 -12.86 -7.95 -11.32
N GLN A 137 -12.30 -8.62 -12.34
CA GLN A 137 -11.50 -7.96 -13.37
C GLN A 137 -12.31 -6.91 -14.14
N ARG A 138 -13.53 -7.24 -14.56
CA ARG A 138 -14.41 -6.30 -15.27
C ARG A 138 -14.78 -5.09 -14.41
N ALA A 139 -15.05 -5.29 -13.13
CA ALA A 139 -15.31 -4.20 -12.20
C ALA A 139 -14.12 -3.25 -12.09
N MET A 140 -12.91 -3.81 -11.97
CA MET A 140 -11.69 -3.02 -11.84
C MET A 140 -11.35 -2.25 -13.11
N GLU A 141 -11.59 -2.83 -14.29
CA GLU A 141 -11.45 -2.14 -15.57
C GLU A 141 -12.43 -0.97 -15.71
N ARG A 142 -13.67 -1.11 -15.24
CA ARG A 142 -14.65 -0.01 -15.20
C ARG A 142 -14.21 1.09 -14.24
N ALA A 143 -13.74 0.74 -13.05
CA ALA A 143 -13.24 1.70 -12.07
C ALA A 143 -12.08 2.54 -12.65
N VAL A 144 -11.12 1.88 -13.32
CA VAL A 144 -10.01 2.56 -13.99
C VAL A 144 -10.49 3.48 -15.12
N ARG A 145 -11.50 3.06 -15.89
CA ARG A 145 -12.07 3.87 -16.97
C ARG A 145 -12.78 5.11 -16.43
N ASN A 146 -13.59 4.96 -15.39
CA ASN A 146 -14.31 6.07 -14.77
C ASN A 146 -13.38 7.08 -14.09
N HIS A 147 -12.20 6.67 -13.65
CA HIS A 147 -11.21 7.57 -13.05
C HIS A 147 -10.37 8.36 -14.06
N ARG A 148 -10.50 8.06 -15.38
CA ARG A 148 -9.81 8.78 -16.47
C ARG A 148 -10.67 9.83 -17.17
N VAL A 149 -11.98 9.84 -16.90
CA VAL A 149 -12.95 10.83 -17.42
C VAL A 149 -13.08 11.94 -16.39
#